data_AF-A0A8T7I7P2-F1
#
_entry.id   AF-A0A8T7I7P2-F1
#
_cell.length_a   1.000
_cell.length_b   1.000
_cell.length_c   1.000
_cell.angle_alpha   90.00
_cell.angle_beta   90.00
_cell.angle_gamma   90.00
#
_symmetry.space_group_name_H-M   'P 1'
#
loop_
_entity.id
_entity.type
_entity.pdbx_description
1 polymer ?
#
loop_
_entity_poly.entity_id
_entity_poly.type
_entity_poly.pdbx_seq_one_letter_code
_entity_poly.pdbx_strand_id
1 'polypeptide(L)'
;MNQFNPQELHVSIDVGCYQHDISVGLADGRFLGRFEINHDNAGFADLFDKIEEYKTQSNGSVSVAMEGYNGHARPLDRLIQAKEYRLLNINNLKLARFKEIFPGAAKTDSIDSRKGLELFQLQQTLPLAKNVLQEVHAIPQVNQELKRLTRRRRRLVNERVSYINTLQSDLRALCPGLVEITNDVKNVWFLNFLASANDLKQLARKSKKTLLNISQVGQKYVEVILKWQKTAMFSDDISFMSPMIKQDVTRIIELRKMIKALDNEILKKLEHSEIGQRLLSINGFGVTCCAELAGEIGCIERFRKESSLALTPLYADMVTKLKTITSMIYNGRMTISGNHTMDIKVYYQHPDKLRVETLPAGHASEAASINILDLANGKGQISFPAQNMTVPYPFEPGSTDNLKQEEDPLGWYHTLINADPSKVTEIETKEIKGSLAQGFLIEDQGTQIRVWVNSNTQLPVSLNVRLPQQDGQELFELQAELTFNKKIDAELFKLDN
;
A
#
# COMPACT_ATOMS: atom_id res chain seq x y z
N MET A 1 11.46 19.04 -22.29
CA MET A 1 12.13 20.17 -21.60
C MET A 1 11.08 21.23 -21.38
N ASN A 2 10.69 21.55 -20.14
CA ASN A 2 9.84 22.71 -19.88
C ASN A 2 10.68 23.96 -20.07
N GLN A 3 10.29 24.82 -21.01
CA GLN A 3 10.90 26.14 -21.16
C GLN A 3 10.61 26.94 -19.89
N PHE A 4 11.66 27.35 -19.20
CA PHE A 4 11.57 28.22 -18.03
C PHE A 4 11.02 29.58 -18.47
N ASN A 5 9.83 29.93 -17.99
CA ASN A 5 9.20 31.21 -18.31
C ASN A 5 9.12 32.06 -17.03
N PRO A 6 10.01 33.06 -16.85
CA PRO A 6 10.16 33.78 -15.59
C PRO A 6 8.93 34.61 -15.18
N GLN A 7 7.94 34.75 -16.06
CA GLN A 7 6.70 35.49 -15.84
C GLN A 7 5.46 34.59 -15.75
N GLU A 8 5.60 33.28 -15.60
CA GLU A 8 4.45 32.40 -15.35
C GLU A 8 3.85 32.66 -13.96
N LEU A 9 2.52 32.70 -13.87
CA LEU A 9 1.80 32.86 -12.61
C LEU A 9 1.68 31.51 -11.91
N HIS A 10 2.15 31.44 -10.67
CA HIS A 10 2.00 30.29 -9.79
C HIS A 10 0.92 30.59 -8.76
N VAL A 11 -0.05 29.69 -8.68
CA VAL A 11 -1.12 29.72 -7.68
C VAL A 11 -1.01 28.47 -6.85
N SER A 12 -1.02 28.59 -5.54
CA SER A 12 -1.03 27.47 -4.61
C SER A 12 -2.28 27.54 -3.77
N ILE A 13 -2.99 26.41 -3.65
CA ILE A 13 -4.27 26.29 -2.96
C ILE A 13 -4.16 25.20 -1.90
N ASP A 14 -4.36 25.58 -0.65
CA ASP A 14 -4.61 24.64 0.45
C ASP A 14 -6.12 24.43 0.60
N VAL A 15 -6.57 23.18 0.43
CA VAL A 15 -7.99 22.84 0.35
C VAL A 15 -8.53 22.45 1.72
N GLY A 16 -9.25 23.37 2.36
CA GLY A 16 -10.16 23.06 3.46
C GLY A 16 -11.55 22.59 3.00
N CYS A 17 -12.35 22.06 3.94
CA CYS A 17 -13.72 21.61 3.67
C CYS A 17 -14.76 22.74 3.67
N TYR A 18 -14.43 23.91 4.24
CA TYR A 18 -15.31 25.09 4.30
C TYR A 18 -14.72 26.31 3.60
N GLN A 19 -13.40 26.46 3.65
CA GLN A 19 -12.66 27.56 3.05
C GLN A 19 -11.37 27.01 2.44
N HIS A 20 -10.83 27.74 1.48
CA HIS A 20 -9.54 27.44 0.87
C HIS A 20 -8.63 28.63 1.06
N ASP A 21 -7.37 28.36 1.36
CA ASP A 21 -6.33 29.37 1.47
C ASP A 21 -5.50 29.37 0.18
N ILE A 22 -5.28 30.55 -0.39
CA ILE A 22 -4.63 30.72 -1.69
C ILE A 22 -3.48 31.69 -1.58
N SER A 23 -2.34 31.30 -2.13
CA SER A 23 -1.19 32.17 -2.34
C SER A 23 -0.86 32.26 -3.82
N VAL A 24 -0.51 33.46 -4.27
CA VAL A 24 -0.18 33.76 -5.66
C VAL A 24 1.24 34.35 -5.71
N GLY A 25 2.02 33.88 -6.68
CA GLY A 25 3.37 34.35 -6.94
C GLY A 25 3.75 34.18 -8.41
N LEU A 26 4.96 34.58 -8.76
CA LEU A 26 5.54 34.41 -10.09
C LEU A 26 6.61 33.31 -10.08
N ALA A 27 6.94 32.79 -11.26
CA ALA A 27 7.99 31.78 -11.44
C ALA A 27 9.40 32.25 -11.05
N ASP A 28 9.67 33.56 -11.05
CA ASP A 28 10.89 34.18 -10.52
C ASP A 28 10.98 34.16 -8.99
N GLY A 29 9.91 33.70 -8.33
CA GLY A 29 9.79 33.58 -6.89
C GLY A 29 9.20 34.79 -6.16
N ARG A 30 8.78 35.82 -6.90
CA ARG A 30 8.10 37.00 -6.34
C ARG A 30 6.72 36.63 -5.81
N PHE A 31 6.45 36.99 -4.57
CA PHE A 31 5.13 36.84 -3.95
C PHE A 31 4.22 38.01 -4.35
N LEU A 32 2.99 37.72 -4.80
CA LEU A 32 2.02 38.73 -5.24
C LEU A 32 0.88 38.93 -4.22
N GLY A 33 0.45 37.87 -3.53
CA GLY A 33 -0.64 38.00 -2.57
C GLY A 33 -1.11 36.68 -1.98
N ARG A 34 -1.94 36.81 -0.96
CA ARG A 34 -2.63 35.70 -0.30
C ARG A 34 -4.06 36.12 0.05
N PHE A 35 -5.00 35.19 -0.11
CA PHE A 35 -6.39 35.40 0.24
C PHE A 35 -7.09 34.06 0.50
N GLU A 36 -8.25 34.14 1.13
CA GLU A 36 -9.12 32.99 1.36
C GLU A 36 -10.39 33.09 0.50
N ILE A 37 -10.97 31.95 0.17
CA ILE A 37 -12.29 31.83 -0.48
C ILE A 37 -13.14 30.80 0.27
N ASN A 38 -14.45 30.95 0.21
CA ASN A 38 -15.38 29.94 0.71
C ASN A 38 -15.49 28.74 -0.26
N HIS A 39 -15.83 27.58 0.28
CA HIS A 39 -16.11 26.36 -0.49
C HIS A 39 -17.53 26.39 -1.09
N ASP A 40 -17.78 27.39 -1.94
CA ASP A 40 -19.05 27.56 -2.67
C ASP A 40 -18.82 28.18 -4.06
N ASN A 41 -19.89 28.32 -4.84
CA ASN A 41 -19.80 28.82 -6.22
C ASN A 41 -19.32 30.28 -6.29
N ALA A 42 -19.64 31.11 -5.30
CA ALA A 42 -19.20 32.50 -5.27
C ALA A 42 -17.71 32.58 -4.98
N GLY A 43 -17.23 31.84 -3.97
CA GLY A 43 -15.81 31.74 -3.66
C GLY A 43 -14.97 31.19 -4.81
N PHE A 44 -15.50 30.22 -5.58
CA PHE A 44 -14.82 29.75 -6.79
C PHE A 44 -14.78 30.81 -7.90
N ALA A 45 -15.84 31.60 -8.09
CA ALA A 45 -15.83 32.71 -9.04
C ALA A 45 -14.79 33.78 -8.63
N ASP A 46 -14.79 34.17 -7.36
CA ASP A 46 -13.83 35.13 -6.79
C ASP A 46 -12.37 34.69 -6.98
N LEU A 47 -12.10 33.38 -6.90
CA LEU A 47 -10.77 32.83 -7.20
C LEU A 47 -10.35 33.14 -8.64
N PHE A 48 -11.20 32.83 -9.61
CA PHE A 48 -10.87 33.02 -11.03
C PHE A 48 -10.75 34.50 -11.39
N ASP A 49 -11.60 35.35 -10.81
CA ASP A 49 -11.51 36.81 -11.01
C ASP A 49 -10.17 37.34 -10.49
N LYS A 50 -9.76 36.95 -9.28
CA LYS A 50 -8.44 37.29 -8.73
C LYS A 50 -7.27 36.75 -9.55
N ILE A 51 -7.37 35.52 -10.07
CA ILE A 51 -6.34 34.95 -10.95
C ILE A 51 -6.18 35.82 -12.19
N GLU A 52 -7.27 36.24 -12.82
CA GLU A 52 -7.21 37.13 -14.00
C GLU A 52 -6.65 38.52 -13.65
N GLU A 53 -6.97 39.07 -12.47
CA GLU A 53 -6.34 40.30 -11.98
C GLU A 53 -4.82 40.16 -11.87
N TYR A 54 -4.32 39.10 -11.22
CA TYR A 54 -2.88 38.85 -11.09
C TYR A 54 -2.19 38.52 -12.42
N LYS A 55 -2.92 37.95 -13.38
CA LYS A 55 -2.42 37.62 -14.73
C LYS A 55 -2.00 38.85 -15.52
N THR A 56 -2.52 40.03 -15.21
CA THR A 56 -2.06 41.30 -15.80
C THR A 56 -0.59 41.59 -15.50
N GLN A 57 -0.03 40.98 -14.45
CA GLN A 57 1.38 41.08 -14.03
C GLN A 57 2.22 39.89 -14.50
N SER A 58 1.66 39.00 -15.33
CA SER A 58 2.27 37.77 -15.83
C SER A 58 2.24 37.72 -17.36
N ASN A 59 2.85 36.71 -17.96
CA ASN A 59 2.84 36.48 -19.40
C ASN A 59 1.56 35.77 -19.92
N GLY A 60 0.56 35.58 -19.05
CA GLY A 60 -0.68 34.87 -19.37
C GLY A 60 -0.71 33.38 -19.03
N SER A 61 0.43 32.73 -18.77
CA SER A 61 0.49 31.32 -18.35
C SER A 61 0.22 31.18 -16.84
N VAL A 62 -0.55 30.15 -16.47
CA VAL A 62 -0.93 29.88 -15.07
C VAL A 62 -0.70 28.41 -14.74
N SER A 63 0.10 28.17 -13.69
CA SER A 63 0.21 26.86 -13.03
C SER A 63 -0.41 26.93 -11.64
N VAL A 64 -1.27 25.96 -11.32
CA VAL A 64 -1.96 25.83 -10.04
C VAL A 64 -1.47 24.57 -9.32
N ALA A 65 -0.98 24.71 -8.10
CA ALA A 65 -0.71 23.58 -7.20
C ALA A 65 -1.80 23.47 -6.16
N MET A 66 -2.32 22.26 -5.95
CA MET A 66 -3.39 21.99 -4.97
C MET A 66 -2.98 20.90 -3.99
N GLU A 67 -3.08 21.19 -2.70
CA GLU A 67 -3.08 20.17 -1.65
C GLU A 67 -4.51 19.64 -1.46
N GLY A 68 -4.71 18.33 -1.49
CA GLY A 68 -6.05 17.74 -1.33
C GLY A 68 -6.86 17.59 -2.63
N TYR A 69 -6.22 17.59 -3.79
CA TYR A 69 -6.80 17.19 -5.09
C TYR A 69 -7.61 15.89 -4.96
N ASN A 70 -8.77 15.80 -5.63
CA ASN A 70 -9.73 14.68 -5.52
C ASN A 70 -10.38 14.48 -4.13
N GLY A 71 -10.13 15.38 -3.17
CA GLY A 71 -10.76 15.47 -1.84
C GLY A 71 -12.03 16.33 -1.84
N HIS A 72 -12.07 17.36 -0.99
CA HIS A 72 -13.20 18.29 -0.87
C HIS A 72 -13.31 19.23 -2.08
N ALA A 73 -12.20 19.59 -2.74
CA ALA A 73 -12.15 20.53 -3.87
C ALA A 73 -12.54 19.97 -5.25
N ARG A 74 -13.16 18.79 -5.37
CA ARG A 74 -13.47 18.20 -6.70
C ARG A 74 -14.18 19.13 -7.69
N PRO A 75 -15.13 20.00 -7.29
CA PRO A 75 -15.70 20.98 -8.21
C PRO A 75 -14.65 21.98 -8.72
N LEU A 76 -13.78 22.45 -7.82
CA LEU A 76 -12.71 23.40 -8.11
C LEU A 76 -11.65 22.80 -9.04
N ASP A 77 -11.23 21.54 -8.79
CA ASP A 77 -10.29 20.80 -9.66
C ASP A 77 -10.75 20.82 -11.13
N ARG A 78 -12.06 20.57 -11.35
CA ARG A 78 -12.66 20.54 -12.69
C ARG A 78 -12.72 21.92 -13.33
N LEU A 79 -13.04 22.95 -12.55
CA LEU A 79 -13.08 24.33 -13.05
C LEU A 79 -11.69 24.81 -13.47
N ILE A 80 -10.65 24.47 -12.70
CA ILE A 80 -9.26 24.79 -13.04
C ILE A 80 -8.85 24.09 -14.34
N GLN A 81 -9.15 22.79 -14.48
CA GLN A 81 -8.87 22.07 -15.72
C GLN A 81 -9.66 22.62 -16.92
N ALA A 82 -10.91 23.07 -16.73
CA ALA A 82 -11.73 23.66 -17.79
C ALA A 82 -11.22 25.04 -18.26
N LYS A 83 -10.42 25.74 -17.44
CA LYS A 83 -9.70 26.96 -17.82
C LYS A 83 -8.36 26.67 -18.51
N GLU A 84 -8.05 25.39 -18.75
CA GLU A 84 -6.79 24.93 -19.37
C GLU A 84 -5.54 25.35 -18.58
N TYR A 85 -5.70 25.61 -17.28
CA TYR A 85 -4.57 25.88 -16.40
C TYR A 85 -3.80 24.60 -16.10
N ARG A 86 -2.48 24.72 -15.96
CA ARG A 86 -1.62 23.59 -15.62
C ARG A 86 -1.83 23.23 -14.14
N LEU A 87 -2.49 22.11 -13.88
CA LEU A 87 -2.81 21.67 -12.53
C LEU A 87 -1.77 20.67 -12.02
N LEU A 88 -1.24 20.93 -10.82
CA LEU A 88 -0.31 20.09 -10.08
C LEU A 88 -0.94 19.67 -8.75
N ASN A 89 -0.88 18.38 -8.43
CA ASN A 89 -1.25 17.87 -7.12
C ASN A 89 -0.01 17.87 -6.20
N ILE A 90 -0.16 18.43 -5.01
CA ILE A 90 0.83 18.34 -3.94
C ILE A 90 0.65 16.97 -3.26
N ASN A 91 1.65 16.09 -3.40
CA ASN A 91 1.61 14.77 -2.78
C ASN A 91 2.05 14.85 -1.31
N ASN A 92 1.09 14.81 -0.39
CA ASN A 92 1.33 14.96 1.06
C ASN A 92 2.31 13.95 1.63
N LEU A 93 2.31 12.70 1.16
CA LEU A 93 3.25 11.68 1.62
C LEU A 93 4.69 12.01 1.20
N LYS A 94 4.87 12.44 -0.06
CA LYS A 94 6.20 12.85 -0.56
C LYS A 94 6.65 14.18 0.06
N LEU A 95 5.71 15.07 0.34
CA LEU A 95 5.97 16.30 1.06
C LEU A 95 6.42 16.02 2.50
N ALA A 96 5.79 15.09 3.22
CA ALA A 96 6.21 14.67 4.54
C ALA A 96 7.66 14.12 4.54
N ARG A 97 7.97 13.19 3.62
CA ARG A 97 9.34 12.66 3.44
C ARG A 97 10.34 13.76 3.07
N PHE A 98 9.95 14.73 2.26
CA PHE A 98 10.80 15.87 1.94
C PHE A 98 11.13 16.71 3.19
N LYS A 99 10.16 16.91 4.10
CA LYS A 99 10.36 17.62 5.37
C LYS A 99 11.30 16.87 6.32
N GLU A 100 11.24 15.54 6.34
CA GLU A 100 12.15 14.69 7.15
C GLU A 100 13.61 14.85 6.70
N ILE A 101 13.86 14.93 5.39
CA ILE A 101 15.21 15.03 4.81
C ILE A 101 15.75 16.47 4.87
N PHE A 102 14.87 17.48 4.78
CA PHE A 102 15.25 18.90 4.79
C PHE A 102 14.53 19.68 5.91
N PRO A 103 14.90 19.49 7.19
CA PRO A 103 14.23 20.15 8.32
C PRO A 103 14.32 21.68 8.28
N GLY A 104 15.40 22.23 7.71
CA GLY A 104 15.67 23.66 7.65
C GLY A 104 14.72 24.47 6.73
N ALA A 105 14.08 23.82 5.76
CA ALA A 105 13.11 24.44 4.85
C ALA A 105 11.65 24.36 5.36
N ALA A 106 11.40 23.70 6.49
CA ALA A 106 10.05 23.33 6.92
C ALA A 106 9.73 23.72 8.38
N LYS A 107 10.11 24.94 8.79
CA LYS A 107 9.96 25.45 10.17
C LYS A 107 8.52 25.69 10.68
N THR A 108 7.48 25.33 9.94
CA THR A 108 6.09 25.61 10.35
C THR A 108 5.22 24.36 10.21
N ASP A 109 4.34 24.12 11.19
CA ASP A 109 3.56 22.88 11.29
C ASP A 109 2.29 22.85 10.40
N SER A 110 1.82 23.98 9.87
CA SER A 110 0.74 24.02 8.87
C SER A 110 1.30 24.10 7.45
N ILE A 111 0.78 23.32 6.51
CA ILE A 111 1.06 23.57 5.09
C ILE A 111 0.18 24.75 4.69
N ASP A 112 0.76 25.93 4.76
CA ASP A 112 0.11 27.15 4.30
C ASP A 112 0.25 27.23 2.78
N SER A 113 -0.70 27.85 2.06
CA SER A 113 -0.63 27.95 0.60
C SER A 113 0.69 28.53 0.10
N ARG A 114 1.39 29.33 0.91
CA ARG A 114 2.76 29.81 0.65
C ARG A 114 3.80 28.70 0.42
N LYS A 115 3.70 27.57 1.12
CA LYS A 115 4.63 26.44 0.94
C LYS A 115 4.46 25.79 -0.42
N GLY A 116 3.24 25.73 -0.95
CA GLY A 116 3.05 25.26 -2.32
C GLY A 116 3.70 26.18 -3.35
N LEU A 117 3.75 27.51 -3.13
CA LEU A 117 4.55 28.43 -3.96
C LEU A 117 6.05 28.17 -3.83
N GLU A 118 6.55 27.90 -2.63
CA GLU A 118 7.94 27.53 -2.40
C GLU A 118 8.30 26.22 -3.12
N LEU A 119 7.40 25.23 -3.12
CA LEU A 119 7.58 23.96 -3.85
C LEU A 119 7.73 24.16 -5.36
N PHE A 120 7.04 25.15 -5.96
CA PHE A 120 7.25 25.50 -7.36
C PHE A 120 8.69 25.94 -7.65
N GLN A 121 9.30 26.70 -6.73
CA GLN A 121 10.70 27.13 -6.85
C GLN A 121 11.66 25.96 -6.63
N LEU A 122 11.45 25.19 -5.57
CA LEU A 122 12.30 24.06 -5.20
C LEU A 122 12.30 22.95 -6.26
N GLN A 123 11.19 22.74 -6.98
CA GLN A 123 11.13 21.79 -8.11
C GLN A 123 12.15 22.11 -9.21
N GLN A 124 12.54 23.38 -9.37
CA GLN A 124 13.51 23.81 -10.39
C GLN A 124 14.94 23.46 -10.00
N THR A 125 15.27 23.49 -8.71
CA THR A 125 16.62 23.32 -8.19
C THR A 125 16.89 21.93 -7.61
N LEU A 126 15.86 21.23 -7.12
CA LEU A 126 15.98 19.95 -6.41
C LEU A 126 15.27 18.82 -7.16
N PRO A 127 16.00 17.78 -7.64
CA PRO A 127 15.40 16.61 -8.25
C PRO A 127 14.40 15.86 -7.35
N LEU A 128 14.59 15.86 -6.03
CA LEU A 128 13.66 15.25 -5.06
C LEU A 128 12.32 16.01 -4.97
N ALA A 129 12.33 17.34 -5.09
CA ALA A 129 11.12 18.16 -5.09
C ALA A 129 10.26 17.94 -6.36
N LYS A 130 10.87 17.46 -7.47
CA LYS A 130 10.14 17.10 -8.70
C LYS A 130 9.06 16.05 -8.52
N ASN A 131 9.14 15.25 -7.46
CA ASN A 131 8.19 14.19 -7.19
C ASN A 131 7.04 14.64 -6.26
N VAL A 132 7.17 15.79 -5.59
CA VAL A 132 6.16 16.35 -4.67
C VAL A 132 5.02 16.99 -5.46
N LEU A 133 5.33 17.80 -6.47
CA LEU A 133 4.37 18.37 -7.41
C LEU A 133 4.16 17.41 -8.59
N GLN A 134 2.98 16.80 -8.67
CA GLN A 134 2.63 15.84 -9.71
C GLN A 134 1.61 16.43 -10.66
N GLU A 135 1.92 16.40 -11.95
CA GLU A 135 1.02 16.93 -12.97
C GLU A 135 -0.27 16.12 -13.04
N VAL A 136 -1.39 16.85 -13.01
CA VAL A 136 -2.72 16.27 -13.07
C VAL A 136 -3.13 16.20 -14.52
N HIS A 137 -3.14 14.99 -15.06
CA HIS A 137 -3.64 14.75 -16.39
C HIS A 137 -5.17 14.64 -16.41
N ALA A 138 -5.77 15.04 -17.53
CA ALA A 138 -7.18 14.86 -17.76
C ALA A 138 -7.51 13.35 -17.79
N ILE A 139 -8.38 12.91 -16.87
CA ILE A 139 -8.81 11.51 -16.80
C ILE A 139 -10.10 11.38 -17.61
N PRO A 140 -10.16 10.50 -18.63
CA PRO A 140 -11.39 10.21 -19.36
C PRO A 140 -12.56 9.91 -18.41
N GLN A 141 -13.72 10.49 -18.67
CA GLN A 141 -14.90 10.38 -17.80
C GLN A 141 -15.24 8.92 -17.49
N VAL A 142 -15.18 8.05 -18.50
CA VAL A 142 -15.44 6.61 -18.35
C VAL A 142 -14.54 5.96 -17.28
N ASN A 143 -13.26 6.34 -17.21
CA ASN A 143 -12.33 5.79 -16.21
C ASN A 143 -12.61 6.36 -14.81
N GLN A 144 -13.02 7.63 -14.72
CA GLN A 144 -13.48 8.22 -13.44
C GLN A 144 -14.72 7.49 -12.90
N GLU A 145 -15.67 7.16 -13.78
CA GLU A 145 -16.88 6.41 -13.45
C GLU A 145 -16.53 4.98 -13.02
N LEU A 146 -15.70 4.27 -13.79
CA LEU A 146 -15.21 2.93 -13.45
C LEU A 146 -14.56 2.90 -12.06
N LYS A 147 -13.71 3.89 -11.73
CA LYS A 147 -13.10 4.02 -10.40
C LYS A 147 -14.14 4.12 -9.28
N ARG A 148 -15.19 4.91 -9.48
CA ARG A 148 -16.25 5.08 -8.47
C ARG A 148 -17.11 3.83 -8.32
N LEU A 149 -17.51 3.23 -9.44
CA LEU A 149 -18.36 2.04 -9.48
C LEU A 149 -17.65 0.84 -8.84
N THR A 150 -16.39 0.59 -9.20
CA THR A 150 -15.60 -0.52 -8.65
C THR A 150 -15.33 -0.35 -7.16
N ARG A 151 -14.97 0.86 -6.69
CA ARG A 151 -14.84 1.15 -5.24
C ARG A 151 -16.17 0.98 -4.49
N ARG A 152 -17.31 1.41 -5.07
CA ARG A 152 -18.63 1.19 -4.47
C ARG A 152 -18.95 -0.30 -4.38
N ARG A 153 -18.73 -1.04 -5.47
CA ARG A 153 -18.90 -2.49 -5.52
C ARG A 153 -18.08 -3.20 -4.44
N ARG A 154 -16.78 -2.86 -4.30
CA ARG A 154 -15.89 -3.42 -3.28
C ARG A 154 -16.42 -3.18 -1.87
N ARG A 155 -16.92 -1.96 -1.57
CA ARG A 155 -17.56 -1.68 -0.27
C ARG A 155 -18.76 -2.58 0.00
N LEU A 156 -19.66 -2.74 -0.99
CA LEU A 156 -20.84 -3.62 -0.83
C LEU A 156 -20.45 -5.09 -0.70
N VAL A 157 -19.39 -5.54 -1.39
CA VAL A 157 -18.85 -6.90 -1.25
C VAL A 157 -18.32 -7.12 0.15
N ASN A 158 -17.52 -6.18 0.69
CA ASN A 158 -16.98 -6.27 2.04
C ASN A 158 -18.09 -6.27 3.09
N GLU A 159 -19.07 -5.38 2.95
CA GLU A 159 -20.26 -5.34 3.80
C GLU A 159 -21.00 -6.69 3.78
N ARG A 160 -21.20 -7.27 2.60
CA ARG A 160 -21.84 -8.58 2.45
C ARG A 160 -21.04 -9.70 3.12
N VAL A 161 -19.71 -9.68 3.04
CA VAL A 161 -18.83 -10.65 3.71
C VAL A 161 -18.99 -10.53 5.23
N SER A 162 -19.04 -9.33 5.78
CA SER A 162 -19.29 -9.11 7.21
C SER A 162 -20.61 -9.75 7.64
N TYR A 163 -21.72 -9.47 6.95
CA TYR A 163 -23.02 -10.07 7.28
C TYR A 163 -23.05 -11.60 7.13
N ILE A 164 -22.37 -12.16 6.11
CA ILE A 164 -22.27 -13.60 5.93
C ILE A 164 -21.54 -14.26 7.10
N ASN A 165 -20.44 -13.65 7.56
CA ASN A 165 -19.66 -14.17 8.68
C ASN A 165 -20.46 -14.12 9.99
N THR A 166 -21.17 -13.02 10.24
CA THR A 166 -22.09 -12.89 11.38
C THR A 166 -23.19 -13.95 11.31
N LEU A 167 -23.88 -14.07 10.17
CA LEU A 167 -24.92 -15.07 9.94
C LEU A 167 -24.42 -16.51 10.21
N GLN A 168 -23.22 -16.84 9.73
CA GLN A 168 -22.63 -18.16 9.94
C GLN A 168 -22.31 -18.43 11.42
N SER A 169 -21.78 -17.42 12.13
CA SER A 169 -21.50 -17.50 13.56
C SER A 169 -22.78 -17.71 14.37
N ASP A 170 -23.79 -16.88 14.11
CA ASP A 170 -25.06 -16.91 14.84
C ASP A 170 -25.83 -18.20 14.58
N LEU A 171 -25.90 -18.66 13.33
CA LEU A 171 -26.56 -19.94 13.02
C LEU A 171 -25.84 -21.13 13.66
N ARG A 172 -24.52 -21.11 13.78
CA ARG A 172 -23.79 -22.19 14.50
C ARG A 172 -24.12 -22.21 15.99
N ALA A 173 -24.25 -21.05 16.62
CA ALA A 173 -24.59 -20.95 18.03
C ALA A 173 -26.05 -21.32 18.31
N LEU A 174 -26.96 -20.88 17.42
CA LEU A 174 -28.41 -20.98 17.65
C LEU A 174 -29.04 -22.23 17.06
N CYS A 175 -28.51 -22.75 15.95
CA CYS A 175 -29.03 -23.93 15.26
C CYS A 175 -27.93 -24.66 14.46
N PRO A 176 -26.98 -25.35 15.14
CA PRO A 176 -25.78 -25.89 14.50
C PRO A 176 -26.06 -26.82 13.31
N GLY A 177 -27.03 -27.72 13.43
CA GLY A 177 -27.41 -28.65 12.35
C GLY A 177 -27.97 -27.96 11.10
N LEU A 178 -28.42 -26.70 11.20
CA LEU A 178 -28.92 -25.93 10.05
C LEU A 178 -27.78 -25.42 9.15
N VAL A 179 -26.58 -25.23 9.69
CA VAL A 179 -25.42 -24.84 8.88
C VAL A 179 -24.88 -26.04 8.07
N GLU A 180 -24.99 -27.24 8.63
CA GLU A 180 -24.52 -28.49 8.01
C GLU A 180 -25.25 -28.83 6.71
N ILE A 181 -26.52 -28.45 6.58
CA ILE A 181 -27.28 -28.76 5.35
C ILE A 181 -26.84 -27.97 4.12
N THR A 182 -26.12 -26.85 4.30
CA THR A 182 -25.70 -25.99 3.20
C THR A 182 -24.21 -26.06 2.90
N ASN A 183 -23.37 -26.42 3.87
CA ASN A 183 -21.89 -26.28 3.86
C ASN A 183 -21.38 -24.85 3.66
N ASP A 184 -22.17 -23.98 3.02
CA ASP A 184 -21.89 -22.58 2.77
C ASP A 184 -23.17 -21.74 2.92
N VAL A 185 -23.20 -20.83 3.89
CA VAL A 185 -24.39 -20.01 4.18
C VAL A 185 -24.67 -18.98 3.09
N LYS A 186 -23.73 -18.72 2.17
CA LYS A 186 -23.92 -17.78 1.06
C LYS A 186 -24.72 -18.37 -0.10
N ASN A 187 -25.06 -19.65 -0.05
CA ASN A 187 -25.85 -20.34 -1.06
C ASN A 187 -27.23 -19.70 -1.22
N VAL A 188 -27.63 -19.40 -2.46
CA VAL A 188 -28.86 -18.64 -2.73
C VAL A 188 -30.12 -19.40 -2.29
N TRP A 189 -30.15 -20.73 -2.50
CA TRP A 189 -31.26 -21.56 -2.02
C TRP A 189 -31.42 -21.49 -0.50
N PHE A 190 -30.31 -21.43 0.23
CA PHE A 190 -30.29 -21.40 1.68
C PHE A 190 -30.72 -20.03 2.21
N LEU A 191 -30.21 -18.94 1.62
CA LEU A 191 -30.67 -17.59 1.93
C LEU A 191 -32.18 -17.42 1.65
N ASN A 192 -32.68 -17.97 0.54
CA ASN A 192 -34.11 -17.94 0.23
C ASN A 192 -34.93 -18.80 1.22
N PHE A 193 -34.39 -19.93 1.65
CA PHE A 193 -35.00 -20.76 2.69
C PHE A 193 -35.11 -20.01 4.02
N LEU A 194 -34.02 -19.39 4.49
CA LEU A 194 -34.02 -18.55 5.70
C LEU A 194 -35.00 -17.38 5.58
N ALA A 195 -34.98 -16.67 4.45
CA ALA A 195 -35.86 -15.53 4.18
C ALA A 195 -37.35 -15.91 4.11
N SER A 196 -37.67 -17.20 3.91
CA SER A 196 -39.06 -17.66 3.82
C SER A 196 -39.79 -17.72 5.17
N ALA A 197 -39.10 -17.48 6.29
CA ALA A 197 -39.67 -17.53 7.63
C ALA A 197 -39.46 -16.19 8.38
N ASN A 198 -40.43 -15.84 9.23
CA ASN A 198 -40.28 -14.70 10.14
C ASN A 198 -39.56 -15.10 11.43
N ASP A 199 -39.76 -16.35 11.85
CA ASP A 199 -39.13 -16.99 13.00
C ASP A 199 -38.42 -18.26 12.51
N LEU A 200 -37.14 -18.43 12.84
CA LEU A 200 -36.32 -19.58 12.45
C LEU A 200 -36.93 -20.92 12.90
N LYS A 201 -37.70 -20.98 14.00
CA LYS A 201 -38.41 -22.21 14.41
C LYS A 201 -39.44 -22.66 13.38
N GLN A 202 -39.97 -21.75 12.56
CA GLN A 202 -40.91 -22.08 11.50
C GLN A 202 -40.25 -22.92 10.40
N LEU A 203 -38.93 -22.76 10.19
CA LEU A 203 -38.18 -23.53 9.21
C LEU A 203 -38.27 -25.04 9.49
N ALA A 204 -38.27 -25.43 10.77
CA ALA A 204 -38.40 -26.83 11.19
C ALA A 204 -39.77 -27.45 10.86
N ARG A 205 -40.79 -26.63 10.58
CA ARG A 205 -42.19 -27.04 10.44
C ARG A 205 -42.75 -26.88 9.03
N LYS A 206 -41.96 -26.32 8.08
CA LYS A 206 -42.42 -26.10 6.71
C LYS A 206 -42.68 -27.43 6.00
N SER A 207 -43.86 -27.54 5.39
CA SER A 207 -44.25 -28.72 4.60
C SER A 207 -43.41 -28.87 3.33
N LYS A 208 -43.28 -30.10 2.82
CA LYS A 208 -42.63 -30.39 1.53
C LYS A 208 -43.17 -29.51 0.39
N LYS A 209 -44.49 -29.32 0.33
CA LYS A 209 -45.16 -28.46 -0.67
C LYS A 209 -44.71 -27.00 -0.56
N THR A 210 -44.64 -26.46 0.67
CA THR A 210 -44.18 -25.10 0.92
C THR A 210 -42.70 -24.92 0.55
N LEU A 211 -41.86 -25.91 0.85
CA LEU A 211 -40.42 -25.86 0.54
C LEU A 211 -40.16 -25.83 -0.97
N LEU A 212 -40.91 -26.61 -1.76
CA LEU A 212 -40.81 -26.60 -3.23
C LEU A 212 -41.22 -25.27 -3.88
N ASN A 213 -42.01 -24.45 -3.17
CA ASN A 213 -42.41 -23.12 -3.65
C ASN A 213 -41.36 -22.04 -3.38
N ILE A 214 -40.29 -22.35 -2.63
CA ILE A 214 -39.22 -21.39 -2.35
C ILE A 214 -38.29 -21.33 -3.55
N SER A 215 -38.03 -20.11 -4.03
CA SER A 215 -37.15 -19.89 -5.18
C SER A 215 -35.79 -20.55 -4.98
N GLN A 216 -35.33 -21.30 -5.99
CA GLN A 216 -34.06 -22.04 -6.00
C GLN A 216 -33.94 -23.19 -5.00
N VAL A 217 -35.01 -23.54 -4.27
CA VAL A 217 -35.05 -24.74 -3.42
C VAL A 217 -35.66 -25.91 -4.21
N GLY A 218 -34.80 -26.61 -4.96
CA GLY A 218 -35.20 -27.80 -5.73
C GLY A 218 -35.35 -29.08 -4.89
N GLN A 219 -35.86 -30.14 -5.53
CA GLN A 219 -36.16 -31.45 -4.90
C GLN A 219 -35.02 -31.97 -4.01
N LYS A 220 -33.77 -31.88 -4.50
CA LYS A 220 -32.55 -32.28 -3.76
C LYS A 220 -32.43 -31.55 -2.42
N TYR A 221 -32.59 -30.22 -2.41
CA TYR A 221 -32.45 -29.43 -1.18
C TYR A 221 -33.63 -29.66 -0.23
N VAL A 222 -34.83 -29.88 -0.77
CA VAL A 222 -36.00 -30.24 0.03
C VAL A 222 -35.75 -31.53 0.82
N GLU A 223 -35.17 -32.56 0.20
CA GLU A 223 -34.84 -33.80 0.91
C GLU A 223 -33.82 -33.59 2.03
N VAL A 224 -32.82 -32.73 1.82
CA VAL A 224 -31.84 -32.36 2.85
C VAL A 224 -32.51 -31.60 4.00
N ILE A 225 -33.38 -30.63 3.69
CA ILE A 225 -34.12 -29.86 4.69
C ILE A 225 -35.02 -30.81 5.51
N LEU A 226 -35.79 -31.69 4.87
CA LEU A 226 -36.67 -32.66 5.55
C LEU A 226 -35.88 -33.60 6.49
N LYS A 227 -34.64 -33.97 6.14
CA LYS A 227 -33.77 -34.76 7.03
C LYS A 227 -33.38 -33.95 8.26
N TRP A 228 -32.92 -32.71 8.07
CA TRP A 228 -32.57 -31.81 9.17
C TRP A 228 -33.75 -31.48 10.09
N GLN A 229 -34.96 -31.29 9.54
CA GLN A 229 -36.16 -30.98 10.33
C GLN A 229 -36.44 -32.02 11.43
N LYS A 230 -36.04 -33.29 11.22
CA LYS A 230 -36.21 -34.38 12.21
C LYS A 230 -35.27 -34.25 13.41
N THR A 231 -34.14 -33.58 13.24
CA THR A 231 -33.08 -33.42 14.25
C THR A 231 -32.85 -31.94 14.57
N ALA A 232 -33.81 -31.07 14.23
CA ALA A 232 -33.67 -29.63 14.40
C ALA A 232 -33.60 -29.28 15.88
N MET A 233 -32.55 -28.58 16.27
CA MET A 233 -32.30 -28.11 17.63
C MET A 233 -32.09 -26.60 17.60
N PHE A 234 -32.69 -25.91 18.56
CA PHE A 234 -32.58 -24.45 18.70
C PHE A 234 -32.13 -24.12 20.12
N SER A 235 -31.26 -23.12 20.28
CA SER A 235 -30.95 -22.59 21.62
C SER A 235 -32.14 -21.79 22.19
N ASP A 236 -32.12 -21.51 23.49
CA ASP A 236 -33.18 -20.77 24.19
C ASP A 236 -33.31 -19.32 23.70
N ASP A 237 -32.19 -18.72 23.30
CA ASP A 237 -32.06 -17.32 22.88
C ASP A 237 -32.61 -17.04 21.47
N ILE A 238 -32.98 -18.09 20.73
CA ILE A 238 -33.50 -18.01 19.36
C ILE A 238 -34.69 -17.04 19.22
N SER A 239 -35.48 -16.85 20.28
CA SER A 239 -36.70 -16.04 20.26
C SER A 239 -36.43 -14.56 19.99
N PHE A 240 -35.37 -13.99 20.57
CA PHE A 240 -34.97 -12.59 20.35
C PHE A 240 -33.88 -12.45 19.28
N MET A 241 -33.15 -13.52 18.97
CA MET A 241 -32.12 -13.50 17.91
C MET A 241 -32.71 -13.69 16.50
N SER A 242 -33.81 -14.43 16.34
CA SER A 242 -34.40 -14.70 15.02
C SER A 242 -34.74 -13.43 14.21
N PRO A 243 -35.28 -12.34 14.80
CA PRO A 243 -35.49 -11.09 14.07
C PRO A 243 -34.19 -10.45 13.55
N MET A 244 -33.09 -10.52 14.32
CA MET A 244 -31.78 -9.96 13.94
C MET A 244 -31.19 -10.74 12.76
N ILE A 245 -31.19 -12.07 12.84
CA ILE A 245 -30.76 -12.95 11.75
C ILE A 245 -31.54 -12.66 10.47
N LYS A 246 -32.84 -12.41 10.59
CA LYS A 246 -33.68 -12.09 9.44
C LYS A 246 -33.29 -10.75 8.80
N GLN A 247 -32.94 -9.74 9.59
CA GLN A 247 -32.42 -8.47 9.07
C GLN A 247 -31.13 -8.71 8.28
N ASP A 248 -30.21 -9.51 8.81
CA ASP A 248 -28.95 -9.85 8.14
C ASP A 248 -29.17 -10.61 6.83
N VAL A 249 -30.04 -11.63 6.82
CA VAL A 249 -30.39 -12.38 5.61
C VAL A 249 -30.99 -11.46 4.55
N THR A 250 -31.90 -10.58 4.95
CA THR A 250 -32.52 -9.60 4.05
C THR A 250 -31.46 -8.67 3.46
N ARG A 251 -30.56 -8.15 4.30
CA ARG A 251 -29.46 -7.29 3.87
C ARG A 251 -28.50 -7.99 2.91
N ILE A 252 -28.15 -9.24 3.16
CA ILE A 252 -27.30 -10.05 2.26
C ILE A 252 -27.95 -10.18 0.87
N ILE A 253 -29.26 -10.46 0.82
CA ILE A 253 -30.01 -10.60 -0.43
C ILE A 253 -30.04 -9.27 -1.20
N GLU A 254 -30.28 -8.15 -0.51
CA GLU A 254 -30.24 -6.81 -1.10
C GLU A 254 -28.86 -6.46 -1.65
N LEU A 255 -27.81 -6.68 -0.85
CA LEU A 255 -26.41 -6.46 -1.25
C LEU A 255 -26.06 -7.27 -2.50
N ARG A 256 -26.51 -8.52 -2.59
CA ARG A 256 -26.31 -9.35 -3.79
C ARG A 256 -26.97 -8.74 -5.03
N LYS A 257 -28.19 -8.18 -4.91
CA LYS A 257 -28.87 -7.49 -6.02
C LYS A 257 -28.14 -6.22 -6.43
N MET A 258 -27.75 -5.38 -5.46
CA MET A 258 -27.01 -4.14 -5.72
C MET A 258 -25.65 -4.41 -6.37
N ILE A 259 -24.91 -5.43 -5.92
CA ILE A 259 -23.62 -5.82 -6.50
C ILE A 259 -23.80 -6.28 -7.94
N LYS A 260 -24.82 -7.10 -8.23
CA LYS A 260 -25.11 -7.54 -9.61
C LYS A 260 -25.49 -6.37 -10.53
N ALA A 261 -26.23 -5.39 -10.02
CA ALA A 261 -26.55 -4.18 -10.78
C ALA A 261 -25.27 -3.39 -11.11
N LEU A 262 -24.37 -3.23 -10.15
CA LEU A 262 -23.06 -2.59 -10.36
C LEU A 262 -22.17 -3.39 -11.31
N ASP A 263 -22.15 -4.72 -11.23
CA ASP A 263 -21.39 -5.57 -12.16
C ASP A 263 -21.81 -5.31 -13.61
N ASN A 264 -23.13 -5.21 -13.86
CA ASN A 264 -23.66 -4.91 -15.18
C ASN A 264 -23.33 -3.49 -15.65
N GLU A 265 -23.35 -2.51 -14.75
CA GLU A 265 -22.98 -1.13 -15.07
C GLU A 265 -21.49 -1.00 -15.39
N ILE A 266 -20.64 -1.66 -14.60
CA ILE A 266 -19.19 -1.74 -14.81
C ILE A 266 -18.89 -2.35 -16.18
N LEU A 267 -19.55 -3.45 -16.54
CA LEU A 267 -19.41 -4.09 -17.86
C LEU A 267 -19.66 -3.09 -19.00
N LYS A 268 -20.81 -2.41 -18.98
CA LYS A 268 -21.18 -1.43 -20.01
C LYS A 268 -20.18 -0.27 -20.11
N LYS A 269 -19.66 0.20 -18.97
CA LYS A 269 -18.65 1.28 -18.96
C LYS A 269 -17.30 0.80 -19.45
N LEU A 270 -16.94 -0.44 -19.16
CA LEU A 270 -15.66 -1.02 -19.57
C LEU A 270 -15.54 -1.12 -21.10
N GLU A 271 -16.64 -1.38 -21.79
CA GLU A 271 -16.72 -1.36 -23.27
C GLU A 271 -16.33 -0.01 -23.89
N HIS A 272 -16.35 1.08 -23.13
CA HIS A 272 -16.02 2.42 -23.61
C HIS A 272 -14.66 2.92 -23.08
N SER A 273 -13.94 2.10 -22.31
CA SER A 273 -12.63 2.43 -21.76
C SER A 273 -11.53 1.84 -22.63
N GLU A 274 -10.69 2.68 -23.24
CA GLU A 274 -9.57 2.18 -24.05
C GLU A 274 -8.61 1.30 -23.22
N ILE A 275 -8.26 1.75 -22.00
CA ILE A 275 -7.43 0.98 -21.07
C ILE A 275 -8.14 -0.34 -20.72
N GLY A 276 -9.44 -0.27 -20.45
CA GLY A 276 -10.26 -1.44 -20.14
C GLY A 276 -10.29 -2.48 -21.27
N GLN A 277 -10.50 -2.05 -22.51
CA GLN A 277 -10.52 -2.90 -23.70
C GLN A 277 -9.16 -3.57 -23.93
N ARG A 278 -8.05 -2.82 -23.79
CA ARG A 278 -6.70 -3.38 -23.89
C ARG A 278 -6.46 -4.43 -22.82
N LEU A 279 -6.83 -4.18 -21.57
CA LEU A 279 -6.69 -5.15 -20.48
C LEU A 279 -7.53 -6.41 -20.68
N LEU A 280 -8.74 -6.29 -21.23
CA LEU A 280 -9.62 -7.44 -21.54
C LEU A 280 -9.04 -8.37 -22.61
N SER A 281 -8.20 -7.86 -23.52
CA SER A 281 -7.52 -8.71 -24.51
C SER A 281 -6.43 -9.60 -23.92
N ILE A 282 -6.03 -9.38 -22.67
CA ILE A 282 -5.00 -10.16 -21.99
C ILE A 282 -5.66 -11.36 -21.30
N ASN A 283 -5.27 -12.57 -21.73
CA ASN A 283 -5.75 -13.80 -21.11
C ASN A 283 -5.42 -13.83 -19.61
N GLY A 284 -6.41 -14.19 -18.80
CA GLY A 284 -6.29 -14.27 -17.34
C GLY A 284 -6.85 -13.06 -16.57
N PHE A 285 -7.12 -11.94 -17.23
CA PHE A 285 -7.76 -10.79 -16.58
C PHE A 285 -9.29 -10.86 -16.67
N GLY A 286 -9.95 -10.92 -15.51
CA GLY A 286 -11.40 -10.84 -15.42
C GLY A 286 -11.91 -9.39 -15.51
N VAL A 287 -13.15 -9.22 -15.99
CA VAL A 287 -13.85 -7.93 -16.16
C VAL A 287 -13.70 -6.99 -14.95
N THR A 288 -13.92 -7.51 -13.74
CA THR A 288 -13.82 -6.71 -12.51
C THR A 288 -12.42 -6.16 -12.31
N CYS A 289 -11.39 -6.98 -12.56
CA CYS A 289 -9.99 -6.58 -12.43
C CYS A 289 -9.63 -5.53 -13.49
N CYS A 290 -10.02 -5.75 -14.76
CA CYS A 290 -9.81 -4.78 -15.83
C CYS A 290 -10.45 -3.42 -15.52
N ALA A 291 -11.69 -3.41 -15.02
CA ALA A 291 -12.38 -2.19 -14.64
C ALA A 291 -11.71 -1.46 -13.47
N GLU A 292 -11.25 -2.20 -12.46
CA GLU A 292 -10.52 -1.64 -11.33
C GLU A 292 -9.21 -1.00 -11.79
N LEU A 293 -8.44 -1.70 -12.62
CA LEU A 293 -7.19 -1.19 -13.18
C LEU A 293 -7.43 0.02 -14.07
N ALA A 294 -8.39 -0.02 -14.99
CA ALA A 294 -8.72 1.12 -15.85
C ALA A 294 -9.13 2.35 -15.03
N GLY A 295 -9.91 2.17 -13.96
CA GLY A 295 -10.30 3.24 -13.06
C GLY A 295 -9.14 3.78 -12.20
N GLU A 296 -8.25 2.92 -11.71
CA GLU A 296 -7.13 3.34 -10.86
C GLU A 296 -5.95 3.90 -11.66
N ILE A 297 -5.68 3.42 -12.87
CA ILE A 297 -4.74 3.99 -13.84
C ILE A 297 -5.29 5.35 -14.28
N GLY A 298 -6.56 5.41 -14.69
CA GLY A 298 -7.24 6.64 -15.09
C GLY A 298 -6.78 7.17 -16.45
N CYS A 299 -5.51 7.52 -16.57
CA CYS A 299 -4.87 8.11 -17.75
C CYS A 299 -3.43 7.57 -17.82
N ILE A 300 -3.00 7.11 -18.99
CA ILE A 300 -1.71 6.44 -19.14
C ILE A 300 -0.55 7.45 -19.13
N GLU A 301 -0.81 8.67 -19.60
CA GLU A 301 0.15 9.77 -19.70
C GLU A 301 0.69 10.22 -18.34
N ARG A 302 -0.01 9.90 -17.24
CA ARG A 302 0.49 10.14 -15.89
C ARG A 302 1.76 9.33 -15.56
N PHE A 303 2.04 8.27 -16.32
CA PHE A 303 3.19 7.40 -16.12
C PHE A 303 4.28 7.76 -17.13
N ARG A 304 5.42 8.29 -16.66
CA ARG A 304 6.54 8.70 -17.52
C ARG A 304 7.29 7.53 -18.15
N LYS A 305 7.24 6.35 -17.53
CA LYS A 305 7.91 5.12 -18.00
C LYS A 305 6.98 3.92 -17.77
N GLU A 306 7.08 2.91 -18.63
CA GLU A 306 6.34 1.65 -18.50
C GLU A 306 6.63 0.94 -17.16
N SER A 307 7.88 1.00 -16.68
CA SER A 307 8.24 0.48 -15.36
C SER A 307 7.50 1.15 -14.20
N SER A 308 6.95 2.37 -14.39
CA SER A 308 6.13 3.04 -13.37
C SER A 308 4.71 2.44 -13.27
N LEU A 309 4.27 1.69 -14.29
CA LEU A 309 3.07 0.84 -14.27
C LEU A 309 3.38 -0.55 -13.75
N ALA A 310 4.55 -1.06 -14.13
CA ALA A 310 5.08 -2.33 -13.67
C ALA A 310 5.83 -2.15 -12.34
N LEU A 311 5.09 -1.92 -11.25
CA LEU A 311 5.55 -2.62 -10.06
C LEU A 311 5.30 -4.09 -10.35
N THR A 312 6.34 -4.91 -10.42
CA THR A 312 6.07 -6.35 -10.41
C THR A 312 5.22 -6.63 -9.17
N PRO A 313 4.08 -7.33 -9.33
CA PRO A 313 3.29 -7.76 -8.18
C PRO A 313 4.19 -8.42 -7.12
N LEU A 314 5.23 -9.13 -7.57
CA LEU A 314 6.22 -9.77 -6.74
C LEU A 314 7.04 -8.82 -5.84
N TYR A 315 7.47 -7.64 -6.30
CA TYR A 315 8.18 -6.68 -5.45
C TYR A 315 7.25 -6.08 -4.38
N ALA A 316 6.00 -5.73 -4.76
CA ALA A 316 4.98 -5.27 -3.81
C ALA A 316 4.66 -6.32 -2.74
N ASP A 317 4.46 -7.55 -3.18
CA ASP A 317 4.16 -8.69 -2.32
C ASP A 317 5.32 -8.96 -1.37
N MET A 318 6.56 -8.89 -1.87
CA MET A 318 7.77 -9.00 -1.06
C MET A 318 7.81 -7.93 0.03
N VAL A 319 7.66 -6.64 -0.32
CA VAL A 319 7.66 -5.56 0.67
C VAL A 319 6.57 -5.75 1.71
N THR A 320 5.38 -6.20 1.29
CA THR A 320 4.27 -6.47 2.20
C THR A 320 4.60 -7.62 3.15
N LYS A 321 5.20 -8.71 2.66
CA LYS A 321 5.60 -9.84 3.50
C LYS A 321 6.73 -9.49 4.46
N LEU A 322 7.74 -8.75 4.01
CA LEU A 322 8.85 -8.31 4.85
C LEU A 322 8.34 -7.55 6.09
N LYS A 323 7.32 -6.70 5.96
CA LYS A 323 6.69 -6.01 7.10
C LYS A 323 6.02 -6.92 8.15
N THR A 324 5.81 -8.19 7.83
CA THR A 324 5.11 -9.17 8.68
C THR A 324 5.96 -10.36 9.09
N ILE A 325 7.27 -10.33 8.80
CA ILE A 325 8.15 -11.44 9.16
C ILE A 325 8.26 -11.58 10.68
N THR A 326 8.32 -12.82 11.15
CA THR A 326 8.55 -13.11 12.56
C THR A 326 10.04 -13.29 12.86
N SER A 327 10.83 -13.64 11.84
CA SER A 327 12.28 -13.78 11.94
C SER A 327 12.97 -13.70 10.59
N MET A 328 14.26 -13.36 10.62
CA MET A 328 15.16 -13.39 9.48
C MET A 328 16.52 -13.95 9.92
N ILE A 329 17.10 -14.82 9.10
CA ILE A 329 18.47 -15.29 9.23
C ILE A 329 19.16 -15.02 7.90
N TYR A 330 20.34 -14.41 7.91
CA TYR A 330 21.18 -14.39 6.73
C TYR A 330 22.63 -14.68 7.03
N ASN A 331 23.29 -15.37 6.11
CA ASN A 331 24.74 -15.57 6.11
C ASN A 331 25.30 -14.71 4.98
N GLY A 332 26.16 -13.77 5.31
CA GLY A 332 26.77 -12.83 4.40
C GLY A 332 28.27 -13.02 4.30
N ARG A 333 28.84 -12.83 3.12
CA ARG A 333 30.26 -12.67 2.87
C ARG A 333 30.53 -11.23 2.46
N MET A 334 31.48 -10.58 3.12
CA MET A 334 31.89 -9.21 2.85
C MET A 334 33.25 -9.18 2.17
N THR A 335 33.35 -8.41 1.10
CA THR A 335 34.57 -8.15 0.34
C THR A 335 34.81 -6.65 0.24
N ILE A 336 36.05 -6.22 0.39
CA ILE A 336 36.48 -4.82 0.22
C ILE A 336 37.57 -4.82 -0.85
N SER A 337 37.41 -4.01 -1.89
CA SER A 337 38.34 -3.98 -3.04
C SER A 337 38.60 -5.37 -3.63
N GLY A 338 37.57 -6.24 -3.66
CA GLY A 338 37.64 -7.61 -4.16
C GLY A 338 38.27 -8.64 -3.21
N ASN A 339 38.82 -8.23 -2.07
CA ASN A 339 39.41 -9.14 -1.09
C ASN A 339 38.38 -9.52 -0.01
N HIS A 340 38.29 -10.81 0.33
CA HIS A 340 37.44 -11.29 1.43
C HIS A 340 37.94 -10.74 2.77
N THR A 341 37.07 -10.02 3.49
CA THR A 341 37.41 -9.38 4.76
C THR A 341 36.76 -10.04 5.95
N MET A 342 35.49 -10.45 5.84
CA MET A 342 34.76 -11.14 6.91
C MET A 342 33.54 -11.89 6.38
N ASP A 343 33.11 -12.90 7.13
CA ASP A 343 31.80 -13.50 7.02
C ASP A 343 30.93 -13.03 8.20
N ILE A 344 29.66 -12.73 7.93
CA ILE A 344 28.69 -12.30 8.92
C ILE A 344 27.51 -13.25 8.96
N LYS A 345 26.97 -13.48 10.15
CA LYS A 345 25.73 -14.22 10.34
C LYS A 345 24.79 -13.43 11.21
N VAL A 346 23.62 -13.12 10.66
CA VAL A 346 22.65 -12.25 11.31
C VAL A 346 21.39 -13.03 11.62
N TYR A 347 20.90 -12.86 12.85
CA TYR A 347 19.63 -13.36 13.32
C TYR A 347 18.80 -12.18 13.79
N TYR A 348 17.61 -12.05 13.23
CA TYR A 348 16.61 -11.08 13.64
C TYR A 348 15.36 -11.83 14.07
N GLN A 349 14.82 -11.47 15.22
CA GLN A 349 13.55 -11.99 15.72
C GLN A 349 12.64 -10.83 16.10
N HIS A 350 11.42 -10.86 15.58
CA HIS A 350 10.42 -9.87 15.91
C HIS A 350 9.83 -10.12 17.31
N PRO A 351 9.57 -9.07 18.12
CA PRO A 351 10.00 -7.70 17.91
C PRO A 351 11.45 -7.49 18.36
N ASP A 352 12.20 -6.71 17.58
CA ASP A 352 13.33 -5.90 18.04
C ASP A 352 14.53 -6.63 18.68
N LYS A 353 14.72 -7.93 18.39
CA LYS A 353 15.91 -8.68 18.80
C LYS A 353 16.83 -8.94 17.62
N LEU A 354 18.10 -8.56 17.76
CA LEU A 354 19.12 -8.72 16.74
C LEU A 354 20.36 -9.40 17.33
N ARG A 355 20.96 -10.31 16.57
CA ARG A 355 22.26 -10.91 16.85
C ARG A 355 23.08 -10.91 15.58
N VAL A 356 24.31 -10.43 15.66
CA VAL A 356 25.28 -10.38 14.56
C VAL A 356 26.53 -11.11 15.00
N GLU A 357 26.88 -12.18 14.32
CA GLU A 357 28.14 -12.90 14.50
C GLU A 357 29.07 -12.51 13.35
N THR A 358 30.25 -12.00 13.68
CA THR A 358 31.24 -11.56 12.69
C THR A 358 32.49 -12.41 12.82
N LEU A 359 32.94 -12.96 11.69
CA LEU A 359 34.14 -13.78 11.59
C LEU A 359 35.11 -13.18 10.56
N PRO A 360 36.23 -12.59 10.98
CA PRO A 360 37.25 -12.05 10.08
C PRO A 360 37.88 -13.13 9.18
N ALA A 361 38.16 -12.77 7.92
CA ALA A 361 38.81 -13.67 6.97
C ALA A 361 40.26 -13.96 7.39
N GLY A 362 40.69 -15.23 7.27
CA GLY A 362 42.07 -15.65 7.50
C GLY A 362 42.51 -15.78 8.96
N HIS A 363 41.67 -15.41 9.93
CA HIS A 363 41.92 -15.67 11.35
C HIS A 363 41.22 -16.95 11.81
N ALA A 364 41.84 -17.69 12.75
CA ALA A 364 41.13 -18.69 13.52
C ALA A 364 39.95 -18.03 14.27
N SER A 365 39.03 -18.81 14.84
CA SER A 365 37.92 -18.36 15.71
C SER A 365 38.30 -17.34 16.82
N GLU A 366 39.59 -17.05 16.99
CA GLU A 366 40.21 -16.11 17.93
C GLU A 366 39.78 -14.65 17.76
N ALA A 367 39.44 -14.22 16.54
CA ALA A 367 39.02 -12.84 16.26
C ALA A 367 37.50 -12.68 16.07
N ALA A 368 36.71 -13.72 16.37
CA ALA A 368 35.27 -13.68 16.22
C ALA A 368 34.62 -12.73 17.25
N SER A 369 33.56 -12.03 16.83
CA SER A 369 32.74 -11.23 17.72
C SER A 369 31.26 -11.57 17.55
N ILE A 370 30.51 -11.41 18.63
CA ILE A 370 29.07 -11.68 18.70
C ILE A 370 28.43 -10.45 19.31
N ASN A 371 27.64 -9.72 18.54
CA ASN A 371 26.90 -8.56 18.99
C ASN A 371 25.41 -8.91 19.14
N ILE A 372 24.86 -8.77 20.34
CA ILE A 372 23.44 -8.99 20.65
C ILE A 372 22.82 -7.64 20.99
N LEU A 373 21.71 -7.30 20.34
CA LEU A 373 20.99 -6.05 20.54
C LEU A 373 19.51 -6.31 20.84
N ASP A 374 19.03 -5.70 21.91
CA ASP A 374 17.62 -5.45 22.21
C ASP A 374 17.31 -4.01 21.79
N LEU A 375 16.78 -3.87 20.57
CA LEU A 375 16.53 -2.57 19.94
C LEU A 375 15.40 -1.81 20.63
N ALA A 376 14.44 -2.51 21.26
CA ALA A 376 13.31 -1.90 21.96
C ALA A 376 13.77 -1.23 23.26
N ASN A 377 14.69 -1.88 23.98
CA ASN A 377 15.18 -1.40 25.27
C ASN A 377 16.51 -0.63 25.20
N GLY A 378 17.12 -0.52 24.01
CA GLY A 378 18.37 0.23 23.83
C GLY A 378 19.57 -0.45 24.49
N LYS A 379 19.60 -1.78 24.53
CA LYS A 379 20.63 -2.57 25.21
C LYS A 379 21.41 -3.39 24.22
N GLY A 380 22.72 -3.23 24.19
CA GLY A 380 23.65 -3.99 23.37
C GLY A 380 24.67 -4.75 24.22
N GLN A 381 25.20 -5.83 23.67
CA GLN A 381 26.31 -6.57 24.25
C GLN A 381 27.19 -7.12 23.13
N ILE A 382 28.49 -6.83 23.18
CA ILE A 382 29.47 -7.48 22.31
C ILE A 382 30.28 -8.48 23.13
N SER A 383 30.32 -9.72 22.66
CA SER A 383 31.13 -10.80 23.21
C SER A 383 32.25 -11.18 22.25
N PHE A 384 33.45 -11.37 22.79
CA PHE A 384 34.65 -11.86 22.11
C PHE A 384 35.00 -13.24 22.68
N PRO A 385 34.48 -14.34 22.10
CA PRO A 385 34.53 -15.67 22.71
C PRO A 385 35.93 -16.14 23.07
N ALA A 386 36.91 -15.86 22.21
CA ALA A 386 38.29 -16.29 22.43
C ALA A 386 39.01 -15.55 23.57
N GLN A 387 38.55 -14.34 23.88
CA GLN A 387 39.08 -13.53 25.00
C GLN A 387 38.26 -13.76 26.28
N ASN A 388 37.21 -14.58 26.22
CA ASN A 388 36.21 -14.75 27.27
C ASN A 388 35.72 -13.40 27.83
N MET A 389 35.57 -12.43 26.93
CA MET A 389 35.24 -11.05 27.25
C MET A 389 33.86 -10.70 26.71
N THR A 390 33.04 -10.12 27.57
CA THR A 390 31.70 -9.62 27.23
C THR A 390 31.59 -8.18 27.70
N VAL A 391 31.17 -7.28 26.81
CA VAL A 391 31.06 -5.85 27.08
C VAL A 391 29.62 -5.40 26.78
N PRO A 392 28.81 -5.08 27.79
CA PRO A 392 27.50 -4.45 27.58
C PRO A 392 27.67 -2.97 27.25
N TYR A 393 26.78 -2.43 26.41
CA TYR A 393 26.75 -1.02 26.08
C TYR A 393 25.29 -0.55 25.86
N PRO A 394 24.90 0.62 26.40
CA PRO A 394 23.61 1.22 26.12
C PRO A 394 23.62 1.97 24.78
N PHE A 395 22.46 2.11 24.15
CA PHE A 395 22.23 3.01 23.01
C PHE A 395 20.79 3.56 23.05
N GLU A 396 20.53 4.67 22.36
CA GLU A 396 19.17 5.23 22.31
C GLU A 396 18.28 4.43 21.36
N PRO A 397 17.13 3.89 21.82
CA PRO A 397 16.18 3.19 20.97
C PRO A 397 15.72 4.06 19.80
N GLY A 398 15.77 3.53 18.58
CA GLY A 398 15.36 4.25 17.36
C GLY A 398 16.38 5.25 16.80
N SER A 399 17.51 5.46 17.48
CA SER A 399 18.67 6.17 16.89
C SER A 399 19.54 5.17 16.12
N THR A 400 19.72 5.36 14.82
CA THR A 400 20.73 4.64 14.02
C THR A 400 22.13 5.24 14.18
N ASP A 401 22.28 6.28 15.01
CA ASP A 401 23.49 7.11 15.09
C ASP A 401 24.72 6.42 15.72
N ASN A 402 24.52 5.30 16.43
CA ASN A 402 25.62 4.58 17.09
C ASN A 402 26.22 3.45 16.24
N LEU A 403 25.65 3.13 15.07
CA LEU A 403 26.25 2.26 14.07
C LEU A 403 26.67 3.16 12.90
N LYS A 404 27.91 3.07 12.43
CA LYS A 404 28.24 3.71 11.15
C LYS A 404 27.23 3.21 10.12
N GLN A 405 26.61 4.10 9.33
CA GLN A 405 25.60 3.73 8.32
C GLN A 405 26.11 2.64 7.34
N GLU A 406 27.44 2.51 7.19
CA GLU A 406 28.12 1.50 6.38
C GLU A 406 28.18 0.11 7.04
N GLU A 407 27.88 0.01 8.34
CA GLU A 407 27.96 -1.19 9.18
C GLU A 407 26.60 -1.64 9.75
N ASP A 408 25.49 -0.98 9.38
CA ASP A 408 24.14 -1.41 9.79
C ASP A 408 23.74 -2.71 9.05
N PRO A 409 23.67 -3.86 9.75
CA PRO A 409 23.34 -5.15 9.15
C PRO A 409 21.91 -5.22 8.61
N LEU A 410 21.04 -4.25 8.94
CA LEU A 410 19.67 -4.11 8.47
C LEU A 410 19.47 -2.90 7.54
N GLY A 411 20.52 -2.14 7.20
CA GLY A 411 20.39 -0.94 6.37
C GLY A 411 19.74 -1.25 5.01
N TRP A 412 20.18 -2.34 4.36
CA TRP A 412 19.60 -2.82 3.10
C TRP A 412 18.11 -3.19 3.24
N TYR A 413 17.69 -3.72 4.40
CA TYR A 413 16.33 -4.14 4.66
C TYR A 413 15.39 -2.93 4.75
N HIS A 414 15.84 -1.87 5.42
CA HIS A 414 15.13 -0.59 5.46
C HIS A 414 15.04 0.06 4.07
N THR A 415 16.12 0.04 3.30
CA THR A 415 16.11 0.57 1.93
C THR A 415 15.13 -0.19 1.04
N LEU A 416 15.08 -1.53 1.12
CA LEU A 416 14.12 -2.33 0.34
C LEU A 416 12.66 -1.98 0.65
N ILE A 417 12.31 -1.86 1.93
CA ILE A 417 10.94 -1.58 2.37
C ILE A 417 10.51 -0.15 2.00
N ASN A 418 11.45 0.80 2.03
CA ASN A 418 11.17 2.22 1.85
C ASN A 418 11.48 2.74 0.44
N ALA A 419 12.08 1.91 -0.42
CA ALA A 419 12.46 2.24 -1.79
C ALA A 419 11.31 2.91 -2.55
N ASP A 420 11.64 3.94 -3.34
CA ASP A 420 10.70 4.50 -4.30
C ASP A 420 10.45 3.46 -5.41
N PRO A 421 9.19 3.01 -5.58
CA PRO A 421 8.76 2.14 -6.69
C PRO A 421 9.37 2.44 -8.06
N SER A 422 9.51 3.73 -8.38
CA SER A 422 9.97 4.18 -9.69
C SER A 422 11.49 4.00 -9.93
N LYS A 423 12.25 3.70 -8.87
CA LYS A 423 13.69 3.45 -8.90
C LYS A 423 14.06 1.97 -8.87
N VAL A 424 13.08 1.09 -8.70
CA VAL A 424 13.30 -0.36 -8.70
C VAL A 424 13.37 -0.84 -10.15
N THR A 425 14.44 -1.55 -10.49
CA THR A 425 14.65 -2.11 -11.83
C THR A 425 14.67 -3.63 -11.75
N GLU A 426 13.96 -4.33 -12.63
CA GLU A 426 14.08 -5.78 -12.76
C GLU A 426 15.45 -6.17 -13.35
N ILE A 427 16.07 -7.18 -12.78
CA ILE A 427 17.31 -7.77 -13.29
C ILE A 427 17.10 -9.27 -13.55
N GLU A 428 18.11 -9.92 -14.12
CA GLU A 428 18.06 -11.33 -14.51
C GLU A 428 17.56 -12.26 -13.38
N THR A 429 16.75 -13.24 -13.79
CA THR A 429 16.34 -14.35 -12.90
C THR A 429 17.52 -15.26 -12.62
N LYS A 430 17.61 -15.77 -11.38
CA LYS A 430 18.62 -16.75 -10.99
C LYS A 430 17.97 -17.99 -10.39
N GLU A 431 18.53 -19.16 -10.68
CA GLU A 431 18.18 -20.37 -9.97
C GLU A 431 18.96 -20.42 -8.65
N ILE A 432 18.23 -20.41 -7.53
CA ILE A 432 18.81 -20.39 -6.19
C ILE A 432 18.16 -21.52 -5.39
N LYS A 433 18.96 -22.48 -4.94
CA LYS A 433 18.52 -23.64 -4.14
C LYS A 433 17.37 -24.43 -4.82
N GLY A 434 17.44 -24.60 -6.15
CA GLY A 434 16.44 -25.33 -6.94
C GLY A 434 15.12 -24.58 -7.16
N SER A 435 15.07 -23.27 -6.92
CA SER A 435 13.92 -22.42 -7.21
C SER A 435 14.35 -21.22 -8.06
N LEU A 436 13.57 -20.90 -9.09
CA LEU A 436 13.77 -19.71 -9.90
C LEU A 436 13.36 -18.46 -9.11
N ALA A 437 14.29 -17.52 -8.98
CA ALA A 437 14.09 -16.28 -8.25
C ALA A 437 14.23 -15.07 -9.18
N GLN A 438 13.28 -14.14 -9.09
CA GLN A 438 13.27 -12.89 -9.86
C GLN A 438 14.16 -11.85 -9.17
N GLY A 439 15.05 -11.21 -9.93
CA GLY A 439 15.95 -10.20 -9.40
C GLY A 439 15.38 -8.78 -9.47
N PHE A 440 15.72 -7.95 -8.49
CA PHE A 440 15.46 -6.52 -8.46
C PHE A 440 16.72 -5.74 -8.06
N LEU A 441 16.93 -4.57 -8.65
CA LEU A 441 18.00 -3.62 -8.37
C LEU A 441 17.39 -2.31 -7.84
N ILE A 442 17.96 -1.79 -6.76
CA ILE A 442 17.64 -0.51 -6.15
C ILE A 442 18.95 0.27 -6.01
N GLU A 443 18.94 1.54 -6.42
CA GLU A 443 20.07 2.46 -6.24
C GLU A 443 19.69 3.58 -5.27
N ASP A 444 20.43 3.69 -4.18
CA ASP A 444 20.21 4.72 -3.16
C ASP A 444 21.55 5.27 -2.66
N GLN A 445 21.70 6.61 -2.75
CA GLN A 445 22.91 7.34 -2.31
C GLN A 445 24.25 6.76 -2.79
N GLY A 446 24.27 6.12 -3.96
CA GLY A 446 25.48 5.48 -4.53
C GLY A 446 25.62 3.99 -4.21
N THR A 447 24.83 3.45 -3.27
CA THR A 447 24.76 2.02 -2.96
C THR A 447 23.81 1.31 -3.93
N GLN A 448 24.25 0.18 -4.48
CA GLN A 448 23.44 -0.71 -5.30
C GLN A 448 22.99 -1.92 -4.48
N ILE A 449 21.68 -2.10 -4.32
CA ILE A 449 21.09 -3.26 -3.63
C ILE A 449 20.40 -4.13 -4.67
N ARG A 450 20.88 -5.36 -4.81
CA ARG A 450 20.29 -6.41 -5.63
C ARG A 450 19.66 -7.46 -4.74
N VAL A 451 18.42 -7.84 -5.04
CA VAL A 451 17.69 -8.85 -4.27
C VAL A 451 17.01 -9.82 -5.21
N TRP A 452 17.12 -11.12 -4.91
CA TRP A 452 16.42 -12.17 -5.66
C TRP A 452 15.30 -12.76 -4.82
N VAL A 453 14.09 -12.72 -5.36
CA VAL A 453 12.84 -13.07 -4.68
C VAL A 453 12.29 -14.36 -5.25
N ASN A 454 12.01 -15.32 -4.38
CA ASN A 454 11.35 -16.55 -4.79
C ASN A 454 9.86 -16.30 -5.01
N SER A 455 9.37 -16.58 -6.23
CA SER A 455 7.97 -16.30 -6.62
C SER A 455 6.93 -17.05 -5.79
N ASN A 456 7.27 -18.22 -5.23
CA ASN A 456 6.34 -19.02 -4.43
C ASN A 456 6.21 -18.48 -3.00
N THR A 457 7.33 -18.12 -2.38
CA THR A 457 7.33 -17.60 -1.01
C THR A 457 7.13 -16.09 -0.97
N GLN A 458 7.31 -15.40 -2.09
CA GLN A 458 7.33 -13.93 -2.22
C GLN A 458 8.29 -13.29 -1.19
N LEU A 459 9.38 -13.98 -0.86
CA LEU A 459 10.40 -13.51 0.08
C LEU A 459 11.79 -13.58 -0.58
N PRO A 460 12.71 -12.68 -0.21
CA PRO A 460 14.10 -12.74 -0.68
C PRO A 460 14.76 -14.06 -0.31
N VAL A 461 15.58 -14.58 -1.21
CA VAL A 461 16.44 -15.75 -0.96
C VAL A 461 17.93 -15.43 -1.11
N SER A 462 18.25 -14.35 -1.84
CA SER A 462 19.62 -13.84 -1.97
C SER A 462 19.62 -12.31 -2.03
N LEU A 463 20.68 -11.72 -1.47
CA LEU A 463 20.94 -10.30 -1.41
C LEU A 463 22.38 -10.06 -1.87
N ASN A 464 22.57 -8.97 -2.60
CA ASN A 464 23.87 -8.45 -2.93
C ASN A 464 23.87 -6.92 -2.79
N VAL A 465 24.67 -6.39 -1.87
CA VAL A 465 24.82 -4.95 -1.66
C VAL A 465 26.20 -4.55 -2.15
N ARG A 466 26.29 -3.51 -2.98
CA ARG A 466 27.54 -3.03 -3.56
C ARG A 466 27.69 -1.53 -3.41
N LEU A 467 28.90 -1.09 -3.09
CA LEU A 467 29.31 0.30 -3.16
C LEU A 467 30.42 0.43 -4.23
N PRO A 468 30.13 1.00 -5.41
CA PRO A 468 31.11 1.16 -6.48
C PRO A 468 32.10 2.30 -6.21
N GLN A 469 33.35 2.14 -6.64
CA GLN A 469 34.37 3.20 -6.65
C GLN A 469 34.28 4.03 -7.96
N GLN A 470 34.79 5.27 -7.95
CA GLN A 470 34.75 6.18 -9.12
C GLN A 470 35.41 5.60 -10.39
N ASP A 471 36.35 4.65 -10.26
CA ASP A 471 37.07 4.01 -11.38
C ASP A 471 36.47 2.66 -11.82
N GLY A 472 35.29 2.29 -11.33
CA GLY A 472 34.61 1.04 -11.72
C GLY A 472 35.09 -0.24 -11.00
N GLN A 473 36.07 -0.14 -10.11
CA GLN A 473 36.39 -1.20 -9.13
C GLN A 473 35.40 -1.17 -7.96
N GLU A 474 35.14 -2.31 -7.33
CA GLU A 474 34.17 -2.44 -6.23
C GLU A 474 34.82 -2.09 -4.90
N LEU A 475 34.39 -1.01 -4.24
CA LEU A 475 34.92 -0.60 -2.94
C LEU A 475 34.45 -1.55 -1.84
N PHE A 476 33.17 -1.93 -1.89
CA PHE A 476 32.54 -2.83 -0.94
C PHE A 476 31.50 -3.72 -1.63
N GLU A 477 31.45 -5.00 -1.25
CA GLU A 477 30.38 -5.92 -1.63
C GLU A 477 30.00 -6.83 -0.45
N LEU A 478 28.69 -6.97 -0.22
CA LEU A 478 28.09 -7.97 0.67
C LEU A 478 27.27 -8.93 -0.18
N GLN A 479 27.56 -10.23 -0.13
CA GLN A 479 26.75 -11.28 -0.73
C GLN A 479 26.13 -12.13 0.37
N ALA A 480 24.80 -12.22 0.41
CA ALA A 480 24.11 -12.94 1.47
C ALA A 480 23.01 -13.87 0.96
N GLU A 481 22.82 -14.98 1.68
CA GLU A 481 21.68 -15.87 1.54
C GLU A 481 20.71 -15.66 2.69
N LEU A 482 19.40 -15.55 2.38
CA LEU A 482 18.38 -15.20 3.36
C LEU A 482 17.41 -16.34 3.60
N THR A 483 16.95 -16.44 4.85
CA THR A 483 15.87 -17.33 5.27
C THR A 483 14.97 -16.58 6.24
N PHE A 484 13.66 -16.74 6.10
CA PHE A 484 12.66 -16.01 6.89
C PHE A 484 11.73 -16.96 7.65
N ASN A 485 11.11 -16.46 8.71
CA ASN A 485 10.04 -17.11 9.48
C ASN A 485 10.42 -18.51 10.01
N LYS A 486 11.70 -18.71 10.33
CA LYS A 486 12.19 -19.89 11.04
C LYS A 486 12.12 -19.66 12.54
N LYS A 487 11.85 -20.71 13.31
CA LYS A 487 11.99 -20.65 14.77
C LYS A 487 13.48 -20.47 15.08
N ILE A 488 13.82 -19.38 15.75
CA ILE A 488 15.16 -19.11 16.27
C ILE A 488 15.14 -19.44 17.76
N ASP A 489 16.22 -20.04 18.26
CA ASP A 489 16.37 -20.29 19.69
C ASP A 489 16.46 -18.96 20.45
N ALA A 490 15.61 -18.80 21.47
CA ALA A 490 15.51 -17.57 22.23
C ALA A 490 16.78 -17.28 23.05
N GLU A 491 17.53 -18.33 23.42
CA GLU A 491 18.79 -18.17 24.17
C GLU A 491 19.88 -17.46 23.35
N LEU A 492 19.78 -17.44 22.01
CA LEU A 492 20.74 -16.71 21.16
C LEU A 492 20.70 -15.19 21.37
N PHE A 493 19.58 -14.66 21.87
CA PHE A 493 19.37 -13.22 22.09
C PHE A 493 19.49 -12.81 23.56
N LYS A 494 19.94 -13.72 24.43
CA LYS A 494 20.07 -13.44 25.85
C LYS A 494 21.27 -12.54 26.08
N LEU A 495 21.05 -11.44 26.78
CA LEU A 495 22.11 -10.60 27.32
C LEU A 495 22.57 -11.23 28.64
N ASP A 496 23.88 -11.27 28.87
CA ASP A 496 24.45 -11.69 30.14
C ASP A 496 24.17 -10.57 31.16
N ASN A 497 23.52 -10.92 32.27
CA ASN A 497 23.17 -9.99 33.34
C ASN A 497 24.38 -9.57 34.17
#